data_AF-A0A9P7H543-F1
#
_entry.id   AF-A0A9P7H543-F1
#
_cell.length_a   1.000
_cell.length_b   1.000
_cell.length_c   1.000
_cell.angle_alpha   90.00
_cell.angle_beta   90.00
_cell.angle_gamma   90.00
#
_symmetry.space_group_name_H-M   'P 1'
#
loop_
_entity.id
_entity.type
_entity.pdbx_description
1 polymer ?
#
loop_
_entity_poly.entity_id
_entity_poly.type
_entity_poly.pdbx_seq_one_letter_code
_entity_poly.pdbx_strand_id
1 'polypeptide(L)'
;MSLDMASTTADNEKHPGSANQDEHNLERHGYVQQTKRNFSLTAMVATCVNLMATWEALSSTLAAGLVSGGPVSLVYGVIVAFIGSLCSASSLAELASSYPTAGGQYHFVAKLSPKTSRPVTSWFAGYISTLGWISVAGSSPFLAGTQIQGLLVLNYPDSYVFQRWHGTLLFWAVLLGSACICIFCSNKLPLIEKLTLVLHVTFFIAIIVTMAVKSPSKHSAEFVFSHFENNSGWSNNAVAWSIGLLSSCYVLIGYDGATHLSEEMNNAEMGVPRAMVGCLLVNGPLGFAFLLIILFFMGDISAALATPTGFPIIEIFLHTTGSVAAATTMTAMITVMAILATVPLLTAAARIMWAFARDGGKSA
;
A
#
# COMPACT_ATOMS: atom_id res chain seq x y z
N MET A 1 -58.00 -15.61 29.03
CA MET A 1 -58.02 -16.29 27.71
C MET A 1 -57.76 -15.20 26.68
N SER A 2 -56.48 -14.87 26.44
CA SER A 2 -55.69 -15.30 25.25
C SER A 2 -55.97 -14.35 24.08
N LEU A 3 -55.06 -13.62 23.44
CA LEU A 3 -53.60 -13.59 23.34
C LEU A 3 -53.20 -12.17 22.89
N ASP A 4 -52.26 -11.51 23.56
CA ASP A 4 -51.52 -10.39 22.97
C ASP A 4 -50.29 -10.93 22.26
N MET A 5 -50.23 -10.67 20.95
CA MET A 5 -49.17 -11.12 20.06
C MET A 5 -47.92 -10.25 20.30
N ALA A 6 -46.92 -10.82 20.98
CA ALA A 6 -45.61 -10.22 21.14
C ALA A 6 -44.90 -10.15 19.77
N SER A 7 -44.84 -8.95 19.20
CA SER A 7 -43.89 -8.59 18.15
C SER A 7 -42.50 -8.48 18.79
N THR A 8 -41.67 -9.49 18.57
CA THR A 8 -40.27 -9.51 18.93
C THR A 8 -39.49 -8.59 17.98
N THR A 9 -39.31 -7.33 18.38
CA THR A 9 -38.22 -6.51 17.87
C THR A 9 -36.92 -7.04 18.46
N ALA A 10 -36.18 -7.80 17.67
CA ALA A 10 -34.79 -8.11 17.96
C ALA A 10 -33.97 -6.81 17.85
N ASP A 11 -33.83 -6.11 18.98
CA ASP A 11 -32.89 -5.02 19.11
C ASP A 11 -31.47 -5.58 18.97
N ASN A 12 -30.84 -5.18 17.88
CA ASN A 12 -29.42 -5.37 17.65
C ASN A 12 -28.69 -4.41 18.59
N GLU A 13 -28.30 -4.88 19.77
CA GLU A 13 -27.49 -4.14 20.75
C GLU A 13 -26.17 -3.70 20.11
N LYS A 14 -26.16 -2.50 19.51
CA LYS A 14 -24.94 -1.71 19.36
C LYS A 14 -24.55 -1.26 20.76
N HIS A 15 -23.40 -1.72 21.27
CA HIS A 15 -22.82 -1.22 22.52
C HIS A 15 -22.82 0.33 22.55
N PRO A 16 -23.69 0.97 23.35
CA PRO A 16 -23.81 2.44 23.36
C PRO A 16 -22.59 3.12 23.99
N GLY A 17 -21.79 2.37 24.77
CA GLY A 17 -20.66 2.91 25.53
C GLY A 17 -19.44 3.29 24.69
N SER A 18 -19.12 2.57 23.61
CA SER A 18 -17.88 2.87 22.85
C SER A 18 -18.04 4.07 21.92
N ALA A 19 -19.21 4.22 21.29
CA ALA A 19 -19.48 5.34 20.38
C ALA A 19 -19.44 6.70 21.12
N ASN A 20 -20.05 6.76 22.30
CA ASN A 20 -20.01 7.94 23.16
C ASN A 20 -18.59 8.23 23.69
N GLN A 21 -17.80 7.19 23.97
CA GLN A 21 -16.42 7.34 24.45
C GLN A 21 -15.48 7.87 23.36
N ASP A 22 -15.57 7.34 22.13
CA ASP A 22 -14.73 7.79 21.01
C ASP A 22 -15.04 9.23 20.60
N GLU A 23 -16.32 9.62 20.63
CA GLU A 23 -16.75 11.00 20.40
C GLU A 23 -16.23 11.94 21.49
N HIS A 24 -16.39 11.56 22.75
CA HIS A 24 -15.85 12.32 23.88
C HIS A 24 -14.32 12.44 23.86
N ASN A 25 -13.61 11.40 23.42
CA ASN A 25 -12.15 11.44 23.26
C ASN A 25 -11.74 12.39 22.14
N LEU A 26 -12.48 12.43 21.02
CA LEU A 26 -12.25 13.39 19.95
C LEU A 26 -12.47 14.85 20.42
N GLU A 27 -13.53 15.08 21.21
CA GLU A 27 -13.83 16.37 21.82
C GLU A 27 -12.71 16.84 22.77
N ARG A 28 -12.12 15.93 23.56
CA ARG A 28 -10.96 16.24 24.42
C ARG A 28 -9.75 16.76 23.65
N HIS A 29 -9.64 16.39 22.37
CA HIS A 29 -8.59 16.88 21.49
C HIS A 29 -8.96 18.14 20.72
N GLY A 30 -10.15 18.70 20.96
CA GLY A 30 -10.64 19.95 20.34
C GLY A 30 -11.39 19.75 19.03
N TYR A 31 -11.80 18.52 18.72
CA TYR A 31 -12.49 18.19 17.48
C TYR A 31 -13.91 17.70 17.74
N VAL A 32 -14.85 18.12 16.91
CA VAL A 32 -16.22 17.59 16.88
C VAL A 32 -16.29 16.48 15.83
N GLN A 33 -17.04 15.41 16.13
CA GLN A 33 -17.19 14.29 15.18
C GLN A 33 -17.94 14.73 13.92
N GLN A 34 -17.23 14.74 12.78
CA GLN A 34 -17.79 15.11 11.48
C GLN A 34 -17.96 13.92 10.53
N THR A 35 -17.22 12.84 10.75
CA THR A 35 -17.27 11.62 9.95
C THR A 35 -18.04 10.52 10.65
N LYS A 36 -18.66 9.62 9.86
CA LYS A 36 -19.38 8.46 10.40
C LYS A 36 -18.39 7.33 10.65
N ARG A 37 -18.40 6.77 11.86
CA ARG A 37 -17.60 5.59 12.19
C ARG A 37 -18.11 4.38 11.43
N ASN A 38 -17.27 3.87 10.53
CA ASN A 38 -17.60 2.75 9.65
C ASN A 38 -16.53 1.64 9.68
N PHE A 39 -15.33 1.92 10.20
CA PHE A 39 -14.23 0.97 10.26
C PHE A 39 -14.16 0.24 11.60
N SER A 40 -14.11 -1.09 11.53
CA SER A 40 -13.66 -1.97 12.62
C SER A 40 -12.16 -2.19 12.53
N LEU A 41 -11.54 -2.75 13.57
CA LEU A 41 -10.11 -3.09 13.56
C LEU A 41 -9.73 -4.00 12.37
N THR A 42 -10.53 -5.02 12.09
CA THR A 42 -10.24 -5.96 10.98
C THR A 42 -10.35 -5.27 9.63
N ALA A 43 -11.36 -4.41 9.43
CA ALA A 43 -11.47 -3.61 8.22
C ALA A 43 -10.31 -2.63 8.09
N MET A 44 -9.85 -2.01 9.19
CA MET A 44 -8.73 -1.06 9.16
C MET A 44 -7.40 -1.77 8.85
N VAL A 45 -7.14 -2.93 9.46
CA VAL A 45 -5.98 -3.77 9.12
C VAL A 45 -6.01 -4.17 7.64
N ALA A 46 -7.16 -4.64 7.15
CA ALA A 46 -7.34 -4.97 5.73
C ALA A 46 -7.06 -3.77 4.83
N THR A 47 -7.59 -2.59 5.19
CA THR A 47 -7.37 -1.34 4.47
C THR A 47 -5.88 -1.02 4.38
N CYS A 48 -5.14 -1.08 5.49
CA CYS A 48 -3.71 -0.81 5.48
C CYS A 48 -2.91 -1.87 4.73
N VAL A 49 -3.28 -3.16 4.83
CA VAL A 49 -2.62 -4.23 4.08
C VAL A 49 -2.78 -4.01 2.57
N ASN A 50 -4.01 -3.76 2.11
CA ASN A 50 -4.32 -3.51 0.70
C ASN A 50 -3.72 -2.21 0.18
N LEU A 51 -3.69 -1.16 1.01
CA LEU A 51 -3.10 0.13 0.66
C LEU A 51 -1.62 -0.01 0.32
N MET A 52 -0.88 -0.80 1.12
CA MET A 52 0.53 -1.05 0.88
C MET A 52 0.78 -2.01 -0.29
N ALA A 53 -0.09 -3.03 -0.46
CA ALA A 53 0.00 -4.05 -1.52
C ALA A 53 1.44 -4.51 -1.79
N THR A 54 2.16 -4.88 -0.72
CA THR A 54 3.63 -4.89 -0.72
C THR A 54 4.24 -5.81 -1.76
N TRP A 55 3.72 -7.02 -1.93
CA TRP A 55 4.30 -7.97 -2.89
C TRP A 55 3.97 -7.59 -4.34
N GLU A 56 2.79 -7.01 -4.59
CA GLU A 56 2.39 -6.48 -5.89
C GLU A 56 3.22 -5.25 -6.27
N ALA A 57 3.39 -4.32 -5.33
CA ALA A 57 4.21 -3.13 -5.49
C ALA A 57 5.67 -3.53 -5.75
N LEU A 58 6.20 -4.49 -4.99
CA LEU A 58 7.55 -5.00 -5.17
C LEU A 58 7.78 -5.53 -6.58
N SER A 59 6.85 -6.35 -7.08
CA SER A 59 6.90 -6.86 -8.45
C SER A 59 7.00 -5.76 -9.51
N SER A 60 6.35 -4.63 -9.24
CA SER A 60 6.25 -3.49 -10.15
C SER A 60 7.50 -2.61 -10.12
N THR A 61 8.26 -2.64 -9.02
CA THR A 61 9.46 -1.81 -8.82
C THR A 61 10.77 -2.60 -8.85
N LEU A 62 10.76 -3.89 -9.21
CA LEU A 62 11.95 -4.76 -9.24
C LEU A 62 13.13 -4.17 -10.01
N ALA A 63 12.86 -3.43 -11.10
CA ALA A 63 13.89 -2.91 -12.00
C ALA A 63 14.97 -2.09 -11.27
N ALA A 64 14.57 -1.20 -10.35
CA ALA A 64 15.52 -0.33 -9.66
C ALA A 64 16.50 -1.11 -8.78
N GLY A 65 16.01 -2.13 -8.06
CA GLY A 65 16.83 -2.99 -7.22
C GLY A 65 17.72 -3.94 -8.03
N LEU A 66 17.19 -4.52 -9.12
CA LEU A 66 17.97 -5.38 -10.02
C LEU A 66 19.12 -4.61 -10.69
N VAL A 67 18.88 -3.39 -11.17
CA VAL A 67 19.91 -2.53 -11.78
C VAL A 67 20.93 -2.07 -10.73
N SER A 68 20.49 -1.78 -9.51
CA SER A 68 21.28 -1.09 -8.49
C SER A 68 21.55 -2.00 -7.27
N GLY A 69 22.34 -3.05 -7.50
CA GLY A 69 22.83 -3.97 -6.49
C GLY A 69 22.30 -5.41 -6.61
N GLY A 70 21.44 -5.69 -7.59
CA GLY A 70 20.99 -7.04 -7.91
C GLY A 70 20.18 -7.73 -6.79
N PRO A 71 20.16 -9.08 -6.78
CA PRO A 71 19.46 -9.88 -5.75
C PRO A 71 19.81 -9.47 -4.31
N VAL A 72 21.09 -9.20 -4.02
CA VAL A 72 21.56 -8.79 -2.69
C VAL A 72 20.90 -7.48 -2.23
N SER A 73 20.77 -6.49 -3.11
CA SER A 73 20.11 -5.23 -2.73
C SER A 73 18.64 -5.44 -2.39
N LEU A 74 17.94 -6.27 -3.16
CA LEU A 74 16.54 -6.57 -2.89
C LEU A 74 16.36 -7.37 -1.59
N VAL A 75 17.10 -8.47 -1.38
CA VAL A 75 16.94 -9.35 -0.22
C VAL A 75 17.24 -8.61 1.08
N TYR A 76 18.44 -8.04 1.19
CA TYR A 76 18.84 -7.35 2.41
C TYR A 76 18.16 -5.98 2.53
N GLY A 77 17.82 -5.36 1.41
CA GLY A 77 17.07 -4.10 1.41
C GLY A 77 15.67 -4.25 1.99
N VAL A 78 14.94 -5.31 1.64
CA VAL A 78 13.61 -5.56 2.23
C VAL A 78 13.73 -5.84 3.73
N ILE A 79 14.77 -6.57 4.18
CA ILE A 79 15.00 -6.81 5.61
C ILE A 79 15.25 -5.48 6.35
N VAL A 80 16.16 -4.65 5.85
CA VAL A 80 16.50 -3.36 6.46
C VAL A 80 15.30 -2.42 6.44
N ALA A 81 14.59 -2.33 5.31
CA ALA A 81 13.38 -1.52 5.17
C ALA A 81 12.28 -2.00 6.12
N PHE A 82 12.10 -3.31 6.30
CA PHE A 82 11.08 -3.87 7.20
C PHE A 82 11.36 -3.54 8.67
N ILE A 83 12.61 -3.71 9.12
CA ILE A 83 13.01 -3.33 10.48
C ILE A 83 12.83 -1.82 10.68
N GLY A 84 13.27 -1.00 9.73
CA GLY A 84 13.10 0.45 9.76
C GLY A 84 11.62 0.85 9.85
N SER A 85 10.77 0.28 8.98
CA SER A 85 9.33 0.53 8.99
C SER A 85 8.67 0.08 10.29
N LEU A 86 9.07 -1.05 10.89
CA LEU A 86 8.55 -1.46 12.20
C LEU A 86 8.94 -0.48 13.32
N CYS A 87 10.17 0.01 13.34
CA CYS A 87 10.60 1.02 14.30
C CYS A 87 9.81 2.33 14.13
N SER A 88 9.67 2.82 12.89
CA SER A 88 8.90 4.03 12.58
C SER A 88 7.42 3.85 12.90
N ALA A 89 6.82 2.71 12.54
CA ALA A 89 5.43 2.41 12.84
C ALA A 89 5.18 2.30 14.34
N SER A 90 6.09 1.68 15.11
CA SER A 90 5.95 1.57 16.57
C SER A 90 5.98 2.95 17.24
N SER A 91 6.87 3.83 16.80
CA SER A 91 6.94 5.21 17.30
C SER A 91 5.69 6.02 16.95
N LEU A 92 5.20 5.92 15.71
CA LEU A 92 3.96 6.59 15.29
C LEU A 92 2.72 6.01 15.97
N ALA A 93 2.70 4.70 16.21
CA ALA A 93 1.61 3.99 16.87
C ALA A 93 1.43 4.47 18.32
N GLU A 94 2.50 4.72 19.06
CA GLU A 94 2.43 5.30 20.40
C GLU A 94 1.75 6.69 20.38
N LEU A 95 2.16 7.55 19.45
CA LEU A 95 1.57 8.89 19.28
C LEU A 95 0.12 8.82 18.82
N ALA A 96 -0.21 7.95 17.89
CA ALA A 96 -1.56 7.74 17.40
C ALA A 96 -2.49 7.18 18.48
N SER A 97 -1.98 6.42 19.44
CA SER A 97 -2.75 5.96 20.59
C SER A 97 -3.12 7.10 21.54
N SER A 98 -2.24 8.09 21.67
CA SER A 98 -2.44 9.25 22.54
C SER A 98 -3.27 10.35 21.88
N TYR A 99 -3.22 10.46 20.55
CA TYR A 99 -3.86 11.52 19.77
C TYR A 99 -4.53 10.96 18.49
N PRO A 100 -5.58 10.13 18.60
CA PRO A 100 -6.19 9.42 17.47
C PRO A 100 -7.04 10.35 16.58
N THR A 101 -6.39 11.23 15.83
CA THR A 101 -7.03 12.24 14.98
C THR A 101 -6.60 12.10 13.52
N ALA A 102 -7.46 12.49 12.58
CA ALA A 102 -7.17 12.35 11.15
C ALA A 102 -5.94 13.15 10.71
N GLY A 103 -5.59 14.20 11.46
CA GLY A 103 -4.43 15.04 11.20
C GLY A 103 -3.07 14.37 11.43
N GLY A 104 -3.04 13.29 12.22
CA GLY A 104 -1.84 12.48 12.43
C GLY A 104 -0.59 13.29 12.76
N GLN A 105 0.44 13.16 11.92
CA GLN A 105 1.79 13.67 12.18
C GLN A 105 1.84 15.17 12.44
N TYR A 106 1.06 15.99 11.72
CA TYR A 106 1.09 17.43 11.97
C TYR A 106 0.47 17.80 13.31
N HIS A 107 -0.53 17.04 13.75
CA HIS A 107 -1.11 17.18 15.08
C HIS A 107 -0.17 16.64 16.17
N PHE A 108 0.56 15.56 15.91
CA PHE A 108 1.59 15.06 16.85
C PHE A 108 2.68 16.12 17.05
N VAL A 109 3.20 16.67 15.95
CA VAL A 109 4.20 17.75 15.99
C VAL A 109 3.66 18.97 16.72
N ALA A 110 2.37 19.29 16.58
CA ALA A 110 1.74 20.36 17.31
C ALA A 110 1.85 20.22 18.83
N LYS A 111 1.45 19.04 19.32
CA LYS A 111 1.37 18.76 20.76
C LYS A 111 2.76 18.69 21.39
N LEU A 112 3.75 18.20 20.64
CA LEU A 112 5.13 18.03 21.12
C LEU A 112 6.01 19.29 20.94
N SER A 113 5.67 20.18 20.02
CA SER A 113 6.50 21.37 19.76
C SER A 113 6.31 22.47 20.82
N PRO A 114 7.39 23.21 21.17
CA PRO A 114 7.30 24.44 21.96
C PRO A 114 6.29 25.43 21.38
N LYS A 115 5.63 26.21 22.25
CA LYS A 115 4.57 27.16 21.84
C LYS A 115 5.03 28.15 20.76
N THR A 116 6.31 28.53 20.75
CA THR A 116 6.89 29.51 19.82
C THR A 116 7.11 28.95 18.42
N SER A 117 7.50 27.67 18.29
CA SER A 117 7.79 27.03 17.00
C SER A 117 6.62 26.20 16.46
N ARG A 118 5.66 25.83 17.31
CA ARG A 118 4.50 24.99 16.97
C ARG A 118 3.80 25.35 15.66
N PRO A 119 3.45 26.61 15.36
CA PRO A 119 2.72 26.92 14.12
C PRO A 119 3.54 26.63 12.88
N VAL A 120 4.87 26.80 12.94
CA VAL A 120 5.77 26.58 11.82
C VAL A 120 6.06 25.10 11.64
N THR A 121 6.42 24.40 12.72
CA THR A 121 6.78 22.97 12.66
C THR A 121 5.60 22.10 12.26
N SER A 122 4.41 22.35 12.82
CA SER A 122 3.19 21.63 12.43
C SER A 122 2.78 21.91 10.99
N TRP A 123 2.92 23.15 10.50
CA TRP A 123 2.63 23.48 9.10
C TRP A 123 3.54 22.69 8.14
N PHE A 124 4.85 22.67 8.39
CA PHE A 124 5.79 21.90 7.57
C PHE A 124 5.49 20.39 7.63
N ALA A 125 5.20 19.86 8.81
CA ALA A 125 4.82 18.46 8.97
C ALA A 125 3.56 18.13 8.16
N GLY A 126 2.51 18.94 8.27
CA GLY A 126 1.25 18.74 7.55
C GLY A 126 1.40 18.88 6.05
N TYR A 127 2.18 19.86 5.60
CA TYR A 127 2.46 20.08 4.18
C TYR A 127 3.23 18.91 3.56
N ILE A 128 4.32 18.47 4.19
CA ILE A 128 5.14 17.35 3.71
C ILE A 128 4.33 16.05 3.74
N SER A 129 3.60 15.76 4.82
CA SER A 129 2.74 14.58 4.92
C SER A 129 1.65 14.59 3.85
N THR A 130 0.98 15.71 3.64
CA THR A 130 -0.09 15.82 2.61
C THR A 130 0.48 15.59 1.21
N LEU A 131 1.61 16.22 0.86
CA LEU A 131 2.26 16.00 -0.43
C LEU A 131 2.75 14.56 -0.62
N GLY A 132 3.29 13.95 0.44
CA GLY A 132 3.69 12.54 0.44
C GLY A 132 2.50 11.63 0.15
N TRP A 133 1.38 11.87 0.82
CA TRP A 133 0.14 11.11 0.64
C TRP A 133 -0.51 11.31 -0.74
N ILE A 134 -0.49 12.51 -1.30
CA ILE A 134 -0.92 12.76 -2.69
C ILE A 134 -0.03 11.97 -3.67
N SER A 135 1.29 12.01 -3.44
CA SER A 135 2.27 11.35 -4.33
C SER A 135 2.11 9.83 -4.33
N VAL A 136 1.99 9.20 -3.14
CA VAL A 136 1.76 7.75 -3.03
C VAL A 136 0.37 7.36 -3.53
N ALA A 137 -0.65 8.21 -3.38
CA ALA A 137 -1.96 7.92 -3.97
C ALA A 137 -1.95 7.93 -5.50
N GLY A 138 -1.03 8.68 -6.12
CA GLY A 138 -0.79 8.66 -7.56
C GLY A 138 0.05 7.46 -8.04
N SER A 139 0.81 6.80 -7.17
CA SER A 139 1.72 5.74 -7.62
C SER A 139 0.99 4.46 -8.02
N SER A 140 0.02 4.02 -7.23
CA SER A 140 -0.75 2.80 -7.52
C SER A 140 -1.54 2.83 -8.85
N PRO A 141 -2.32 3.88 -9.17
CA PRO A 141 -2.99 3.97 -10.46
C PRO A 141 -2.00 4.12 -11.62
N PHE A 142 -0.80 4.66 -11.36
CA PHE A 142 0.25 4.76 -12.37
C PHE A 142 0.80 3.37 -12.70
N LEU A 143 1.10 2.57 -11.67
CA LEU A 143 1.50 1.17 -11.83
C LEU A 143 0.42 0.37 -12.57
N ALA A 144 -0.84 0.46 -12.13
CA ALA A 144 -1.95 -0.23 -12.79
C ALA A 144 -2.08 0.17 -14.28
N GLY A 145 -2.15 1.47 -14.57
CA GLY A 145 -2.34 1.96 -15.94
C GLY A 145 -1.19 1.59 -16.87
N THR A 146 0.06 1.69 -16.40
CA THR A 146 1.24 1.34 -17.21
C THR A 146 1.47 -0.17 -17.30
N GLN A 147 1.04 -0.97 -16.32
CA GLN A 147 1.00 -2.43 -16.45
C GLN A 147 -0.01 -2.89 -17.49
N ILE A 148 -1.20 -2.27 -17.55
CA ILE A 148 -2.17 -2.53 -18.63
C ILE A 148 -1.51 -2.25 -19.98
N GLN A 149 -0.77 -1.14 -20.11
CA GLN A 149 0.00 -0.84 -21.31
C GLN A 149 1.09 -1.89 -21.60
N GLY A 150 1.80 -2.38 -20.58
CA GLY A 150 2.76 -3.48 -20.72
C GLY A 150 2.11 -4.77 -21.22
N LEU A 151 0.91 -5.08 -20.75
CA LEU A 151 0.11 -6.20 -21.25
C LEU A 151 -0.33 -6.04 -22.71
N LEU A 152 -0.64 -4.81 -23.14
CA LEU A 152 -0.92 -4.53 -24.56
C LEU A 152 0.30 -4.80 -25.43
N VAL A 153 1.49 -4.40 -24.98
CA VAL A 153 2.76 -4.71 -25.68
C VAL A 153 2.96 -6.22 -25.77
N LEU A 154 2.73 -6.95 -24.68
CA LEU A 154 2.90 -8.41 -24.64
C LEU A 154 1.92 -9.14 -25.59
N ASN A 155 0.65 -8.75 -25.59
CA ASN A 155 -0.41 -9.48 -26.31
C ASN A 155 -0.56 -9.05 -27.78
N TYR A 156 -0.09 -7.86 -28.13
CA TYR A 156 -0.22 -7.28 -29.47
C TYR A 156 1.12 -6.76 -30.01
N PRO A 157 2.18 -7.59 -30.07
CA PRO A 157 3.54 -7.13 -30.37
C PRO A 157 3.67 -6.49 -31.76
N ASP A 158 2.88 -6.92 -32.73
CA ASP A 158 2.96 -6.44 -34.11
C ASP A 158 2.07 -5.23 -34.41
N SER A 159 1.02 -5.00 -33.60
CA SER A 159 -0.02 -4.00 -33.90
C SER A 159 -0.10 -2.86 -32.88
N TYR A 160 0.36 -3.06 -31.65
CA TYR A 160 0.32 -2.02 -30.63
C TYR A 160 1.60 -1.18 -30.61
N VAL A 161 1.48 0.10 -30.99
CA VAL A 161 2.60 1.05 -30.92
C VAL A 161 2.61 1.73 -29.56
N PHE A 162 3.63 1.46 -28.75
CA PHE A 162 3.80 2.08 -27.44
C PHE A 162 3.94 3.61 -27.56
N GLN A 163 3.12 4.35 -26.82
CA GLN A 163 3.27 5.80 -26.66
C GLN A 163 3.11 6.17 -25.19
N ARG A 164 3.88 7.16 -24.72
CA ARG A 164 3.91 7.55 -23.30
C ARG A 164 2.55 8.03 -22.79
N TRP A 165 1.77 8.69 -23.65
CA TRP A 165 0.45 9.22 -23.28
C TRP A 165 -0.63 8.13 -23.13
N HIS A 166 -0.47 6.95 -23.73
CA HIS A 166 -1.41 5.83 -23.54
C HIS A 166 -1.48 5.44 -22.06
N GLY A 167 -0.32 5.27 -21.41
CA GLY A 167 -0.23 4.96 -19.98
C GLY A 167 -0.80 6.09 -19.11
N THR A 168 -0.63 7.35 -19.50
CA THR A 168 -1.25 8.49 -18.81
C THR A 168 -2.77 8.44 -18.86
N LEU A 169 -3.38 8.07 -20.00
CA LEU A 169 -4.83 7.93 -20.09
C LEU A 169 -5.35 6.75 -19.27
N LEU A 170 -4.63 5.63 -19.28
CA LEU A 170 -4.96 4.46 -18.46
C LEU A 170 -4.86 4.78 -16.96
N PHE A 171 -3.82 5.53 -16.55
CA PHE A 171 -3.71 6.08 -15.21
C PHE A 171 -4.95 6.89 -14.81
N TRP A 172 -5.37 7.84 -15.65
CA TRP A 172 -6.55 8.66 -15.38
C TRP A 172 -7.83 7.82 -15.31
N ALA A 173 -7.97 6.80 -16.15
CA ALA A 173 -9.10 5.88 -16.10
C ALA A 173 -9.17 5.12 -14.77
N VAL A 174 -8.05 4.58 -14.29
CA VAL A 174 -7.97 3.89 -12.98
C VAL A 174 -8.25 4.86 -11.83
N LEU A 175 -7.67 6.05 -11.87
CA LEU A 175 -7.83 7.07 -10.86
C LEU A 175 -9.30 7.52 -10.75
N LEU A 176 -9.95 7.83 -11.88
CA LEU A 176 -11.35 8.21 -11.94
C LEU A 176 -12.28 7.08 -11.47
N GLY A 177 -12.02 5.84 -11.89
CA GLY A 177 -12.78 4.68 -11.42
C GLY A 177 -12.69 4.51 -9.90
N SER A 178 -11.48 4.62 -9.35
CA SER A 178 -11.24 4.53 -7.90
C SER A 178 -11.88 5.70 -7.14
N ALA A 179 -11.81 6.91 -7.69
CA ALA A 179 -12.48 8.09 -7.12
C ALA A 179 -14.01 7.92 -7.10
N CYS A 180 -14.61 7.36 -8.15
CA CYS A 180 -16.03 7.02 -8.18
C CYS A 180 -16.40 6.04 -7.06
N ILE A 181 -15.58 5.02 -6.80
CA ILE A 181 -15.79 4.09 -5.67
C ILE A 181 -15.72 4.86 -4.34
N CYS A 182 -14.71 5.71 -4.15
CA CYS A 182 -14.57 6.51 -2.93
C CYS A 182 -15.76 7.44 -2.68
N ILE A 183 -16.33 8.04 -3.74
CA ILE A 183 -17.45 8.99 -3.66
C ILE A 183 -18.78 8.27 -3.47
N PHE A 184 -19.09 7.29 -4.33
CA PHE A 184 -20.42 6.68 -4.39
C PHE A 184 -20.57 5.44 -3.50
N CYS A 185 -19.46 4.79 -3.13
CA CYS A 185 -19.45 3.55 -2.34
C CYS A 185 -18.76 3.71 -0.98
N SER A 186 -18.61 4.94 -0.47
CA SER A 186 -17.97 5.25 0.82
C SER A 186 -18.46 4.39 2.00
N ASN A 187 -19.78 4.18 2.08
CA ASN A 187 -20.40 3.35 3.13
C ASN A 187 -20.03 1.85 3.03
N LYS A 188 -19.58 1.39 1.86
CA LYS A 188 -19.21 -0.01 1.59
C LYS A 188 -17.70 -0.25 1.62
N LEU A 189 -16.88 0.79 1.79
CA LEU A 189 -15.41 0.66 1.82
C LEU A 189 -14.92 -0.43 2.78
N PRO A 190 -15.40 -0.53 4.04
CA PRO A 190 -14.94 -1.61 4.94
C PRO A 190 -15.21 -3.02 4.41
N LEU A 191 -16.28 -3.22 3.64
CA LEU A 191 -16.56 -4.51 3.01
C LEU A 191 -15.65 -4.75 1.80
N ILE A 192 -15.47 -3.72 0.96
CA ILE A 192 -14.57 -3.77 -0.20
C ILE A 192 -13.17 -4.16 0.26
N GLU A 193 -12.63 -3.51 1.28
CA GLU A 193 -11.28 -3.79 1.78
C GLU A 193 -11.12 -5.21 2.34
N LYS A 194 -12.13 -5.74 3.02
CA LYS A 194 -12.11 -7.14 3.48
C LYS A 194 -12.11 -8.13 2.31
N LEU A 195 -12.86 -7.86 1.25
CA LEU A 195 -12.89 -8.70 0.04
C LEU A 195 -11.57 -8.60 -0.75
N THR A 196 -11.04 -7.39 -0.89
CA THR A 196 -9.73 -7.14 -1.50
C THR A 196 -8.62 -7.87 -0.76
N LEU A 197 -8.67 -7.94 0.58
CA LEU A 197 -7.69 -8.71 1.37
C LEU A 197 -7.74 -10.22 1.04
N VAL A 198 -8.93 -10.78 0.80
CA VAL A 198 -9.05 -12.19 0.36
C VAL A 198 -8.40 -12.38 -1.01
N LEU A 199 -8.62 -11.45 -1.94
CA LEU A 199 -7.97 -11.48 -3.26
C LEU A 199 -6.45 -11.35 -3.15
N HIS A 200 -5.96 -10.42 -2.32
CA HIS A 200 -4.53 -10.20 -2.06
C HIS A 200 -3.83 -11.51 -1.68
N VAL A 201 -4.37 -12.22 -0.69
CA VAL A 201 -3.79 -13.51 -0.22
C VAL A 201 -3.98 -14.62 -1.26
N THR A 202 -5.12 -14.66 -1.93
CA THR A 202 -5.41 -15.70 -2.93
C THR A 202 -4.48 -15.59 -4.14
N PHE A 203 -4.30 -14.38 -4.67
CA PHE A 203 -3.41 -14.12 -5.80
C PHE A 203 -1.94 -14.33 -5.43
N PHE A 204 -1.54 -13.95 -4.21
CA PHE A 204 -0.22 -14.27 -3.68
C PHE A 204 0.09 -15.77 -3.75
N ILE A 205 -0.82 -16.61 -3.22
CA ILE A 205 -0.66 -18.07 -3.23
C ILE A 205 -0.64 -18.59 -4.67
N ALA A 206 -1.56 -18.13 -5.52
CA ALA A 206 -1.63 -18.55 -6.92
C ALA A 206 -0.34 -18.27 -7.68
N ILE A 207 0.23 -17.06 -7.52
CA ILE A 207 1.47 -16.68 -8.19
C ILE A 207 2.66 -17.46 -7.65
N ILE A 208 2.84 -17.57 -6.33
CA ILE A 208 3.97 -18.30 -5.75
C ILE A 208 3.95 -19.78 -6.16
N VAL A 209 2.78 -20.43 -6.09
CA VAL A 209 2.64 -21.84 -6.49
C VAL A 209 2.94 -21.99 -7.98
N THR A 210 2.43 -21.10 -8.82
CA THR A 210 2.68 -21.16 -10.27
C THR A 210 4.17 -21.00 -10.56
N MET A 211 4.83 -20.01 -9.95
CA MET A 211 6.28 -19.80 -10.07
C MET A 211 7.08 -21.04 -9.65
N ALA A 212 6.77 -21.61 -8.49
CA ALA A 212 7.50 -22.75 -7.95
C ALA A 212 7.30 -24.05 -8.76
N VAL A 213 6.14 -24.25 -9.38
CA VAL A 213 5.80 -25.48 -10.11
C VAL A 213 6.17 -25.39 -11.60
N LYS A 214 6.05 -24.22 -12.21
CA LYS A 214 6.19 -24.06 -13.67
C LYS A 214 7.56 -23.57 -14.13
N SER A 215 8.33 -22.93 -13.25
CA SER A 215 9.61 -22.34 -13.67
C SER A 215 10.54 -23.39 -14.28
N PRO A 216 11.10 -23.13 -15.48
CA PRO A 216 11.99 -24.07 -16.15
C PRO A 216 13.37 -24.18 -15.49
N SER A 217 13.74 -23.19 -14.68
CA SER A 217 15.03 -23.12 -14.00
C SER A 217 14.88 -22.57 -12.58
N LYS A 218 15.87 -22.88 -11.75
CA LYS A 218 16.00 -22.36 -10.39
C LYS A 218 17.43 -21.89 -10.17
N HIS A 219 17.57 -20.64 -9.72
CA HIS A 219 18.86 -20.06 -9.34
C HIS A 219 19.44 -20.70 -8.07
N SER A 220 20.76 -20.61 -7.93
CA SER A 220 21.46 -21.08 -6.72
C SER A 220 21.20 -20.13 -5.54
N ALA A 221 21.40 -20.63 -4.32
CA ALA A 221 21.36 -19.77 -3.13
C ALA A 221 22.46 -18.69 -3.18
N GLU A 222 23.61 -18.99 -3.76
CA GLU A 222 24.69 -18.03 -3.97
C GLU A 222 24.24 -16.87 -4.87
N PHE A 223 23.48 -17.15 -5.94
CA PHE A 223 22.89 -16.10 -6.76
C PHE A 223 21.96 -15.21 -5.93
N VAL A 224 21.01 -15.81 -5.21
CA VAL A 224 19.98 -15.06 -4.48
C VAL A 224 20.57 -14.24 -3.33
N PHE A 225 21.54 -14.78 -2.59
CA PHE A 225 22.04 -14.17 -1.34
C PHE A 225 23.40 -13.49 -1.48
N SER A 226 24.13 -13.65 -2.58
CA SER A 226 25.50 -13.12 -2.71
C SER A 226 25.80 -12.45 -4.04
N HIS A 227 24.93 -12.60 -5.07
CA HIS A 227 25.15 -11.93 -6.34
C HIS A 227 24.84 -10.43 -6.24
N PHE A 228 25.85 -9.62 -6.53
CA PHE A 228 25.77 -8.18 -6.58
C PHE A 228 26.04 -7.70 -7.99
N GLU A 229 25.14 -6.87 -8.52
CA GLU A 229 25.24 -6.30 -9.85
C GLU A 229 25.11 -4.79 -9.78
N ASN A 230 26.05 -4.06 -10.39
CA ASN A 230 26.05 -2.60 -10.37
C ASN A 230 25.97 -2.02 -11.79
N ASN A 231 24.74 -1.80 -12.24
CA ASN A 231 24.41 -1.11 -13.48
C ASN A 231 23.84 0.30 -13.21
N SER A 232 24.05 0.83 -12.00
CA SER A 232 23.50 2.12 -11.55
C SER A 232 24.18 3.34 -12.17
N GLY A 233 25.33 3.16 -12.82
CA GLY A 233 26.21 4.24 -13.31
C GLY A 233 27.16 4.81 -12.25
N TRP A 234 27.04 4.39 -10.98
CA TRP A 234 27.95 4.78 -9.91
C TRP A 234 29.08 3.77 -9.74
N SER A 235 30.32 4.24 -9.59
CA SER A 235 31.47 3.37 -9.34
C SER A 235 31.48 2.74 -7.93
N ASN A 236 30.78 3.35 -6.97
CA ASN A 236 30.74 2.88 -5.59
C ASN A 236 29.53 1.96 -5.35
N ASN A 237 29.81 0.70 -5.01
CA ASN A 237 28.79 -0.32 -4.76
C ASN A 237 27.87 0.01 -3.57
N ALA A 238 28.33 0.74 -2.55
CA ALA A 238 27.46 1.16 -1.44
C ALA A 238 26.44 2.22 -1.89
N VAL A 239 26.84 3.10 -2.81
CA VAL A 239 25.92 4.09 -3.41
C VAL A 239 24.91 3.37 -4.30
N ALA A 240 25.37 2.45 -5.14
CA ALA A 240 24.48 1.62 -5.96
C ALA A 240 23.47 0.84 -5.10
N TRP A 241 23.93 0.17 -4.05
CA TRP A 241 23.07 -0.55 -3.12
C TRP A 241 22.02 0.37 -2.47
N SER A 242 22.42 1.59 -2.06
CA SER A 242 21.50 2.59 -1.50
C SER A 242 20.43 3.06 -2.49
N ILE A 243 20.74 3.08 -3.80
CA ILE A 243 19.75 3.36 -4.85
C ILE A 243 18.79 2.17 -4.99
N GLY A 244 19.30 0.93 -4.94
CA GLY A 244 18.46 -0.26 -5.01
C GLY A 244 17.45 -0.38 -3.86
N LEU A 245 17.81 0.13 -2.67
CA LEU A 245 16.92 0.20 -1.51
C LEU A 245 15.60 0.94 -1.79
N LEU A 246 15.54 1.83 -2.80
CA LEU A 246 14.31 2.53 -3.17
C LEU A 246 13.16 1.54 -3.42
N SER A 247 13.43 0.42 -4.08
CA SER A 247 12.42 -0.63 -4.34
C SER A 247 11.88 -1.22 -3.03
N SER A 248 12.77 -1.48 -2.08
CA SER A 248 12.44 -2.12 -0.80
C SER A 248 11.74 -1.16 0.17
N CYS A 249 12.16 0.11 0.20
CA CYS A 249 11.54 1.13 1.03
C CYS A 249 10.15 1.49 0.52
N TYR A 250 9.97 1.65 -0.80
CA TYR A 250 8.70 2.02 -1.41
C TYR A 250 7.55 1.05 -1.07
N VAL A 251 7.84 -0.24 -0.94
CA VAL A 251 6.79 -1.26 -0.75
C VAL A 251 6.34 -1.41 0.70
N LEU A 252 7.01 -0.74 1.64
CA LEU A 252 6.77 -0.82 3.08
C LEU A 252 6.37 0.52 3.72
N ILE A 253 5.95 1.50 2.91
CA ILE A 253 5.36 2.78 3.37
C ILE A 253 3.82 2.73 3.33
N GLY A 254 3.16 3.66 4.01
CA GLY A 254 1.70 3.83 3.98
C GLY A 254 0.94 3.18 5.15
N TYR A 255 1.64 2.50 6.07
CA TYR A 255 1.06 1.93 7.29
C TYR A 255 0.39 2.98 8.18
N ASP A 256 0.84 4.24 8.12
CA ASP A 256 0.28 5.38 8.84
C ASP A 256 -1.05 5.88 8.25
N GLY A 257 -1.52 5.29 7.15
CA GLY A 257 -2.83 5.56 6.56
C GLY A 257 -3.99 5.31 7.54
N ALA A 258 -3.80 4.41 8.52
CA ALA A 258 -4.74 4.21 9.62
C ALA A 258 -4.99 5.50 10.41
N THR A 259 -3.99 6.36 10.56
CA THR A 259 -4.12 7.64 11.28
C THR A 259 -5.14 8.54 10.60
N HIS A 260 -5.08 8.63 9.28
CA HIS A 260 -5.93 9.50 8.49
C HIS A 260 -7.38 9.00 8.43
N LEU A 261 -7.63 7.76 8.83
CA LEU A 261 -8.96 7.16 8.95
C LEU A 261 -9.40 6.97 10.41
N SER A 262 -8.65 7.50 11.37
CA SER A 262 -8.94 7.36 12.82
C SER A 262 -10.32 7.89 13.22
N GLU A 263 -10.74 9.03 12.66
CA GLU A 263 -12.06 9.62 12.93
C GLU A 263 -13.22 8.74 12.38
N GLU A 264 -12.95 7.86 11.41
CA GLU A 264 -13.93 6.91 10.85
C GLU A 264 -13.87 5.51 11.52
N MET A 265 -13.01 5.33 12.53
CA MET A 265 -12.75 4.06 13.19
C MET A 265 -13.39 3.99 14.58
N ASN A 266 -13.92 2.82 14.97
CA ASN A 266 -14.31 2.58 16.36
C ASN A 266 -13.09 2.20 17.22
N ASN A 267 -13.01 2.72 18.45
CA ASN A 267 -11.91 2.51 19.40
C ASN A 267 -10.55 2.88 18.79
N ALA A 268 -10.45 4.09 18.25
CA ALA A 268 -9.30 4.52 17.44
C ALA A 268 -7.98 4.54 18.23
N GLU A 269 -8.01 4.86 19.53
CA GLU A 269 -6.84 4.87 20.44
C GLU A 269 -6.12 3.52 20.46
N MET A 270 -6.86 2.42 20.44
CA MET A 270 -6.28 1.07 20.41
C MET A 270 -6.20 0.51 18.99
N GLY A 271 -7.15 0.92 18.15
CA GLY A 271 -7.35 0.37 16.83
C GLY A 271 -6.30 0.80 15.81
N VAL A 272 -5.99 2.10 15.76
CA VAL A 272 -5.02 2.68 14.82
C VAL A 272 -3.61 2.12 15.04
N PRO A 273 -3.07 2.09 16.29
CA PRO A 273 -1.76 1.50 16.56
C PRO A 273 -1.66 0.04 16.13
N ARG A 274 -2.70 -0.75 16.41
CA ARG A 274 -2.76 -2.17 16.06
C ARG A 274 -2.84 -2.37 14.54
N ALA A 275 -3.55 -1.50 13.82
CA ALA A 275 -3.62 -1.56 12.37
C ALA A 275 -2.27 -1.23 11.71
N MET A 276 -1.57 -0.19 12.18
CA MET A 276 -0.25 0.21 11.68
C MET A 276 0.79 -0.91 11.81
N VAL A 277 0.91 -1.50 12.99
CA VAL A 277 1.90 -2.57 13.23
C VAL A 277 1.43 -3.87 12.58
N GLY A 278 0.13 -4.19 12.71
CA GLY A 278 -0.45 -5.41 12.17
C GLY A 278 -0.32 -5.54 10.66
N CYS A 279 -0.52 -4.45 9.90
CA CYS A 279 -0.37 -4.50 8.45
C CYS A 279 1.08 -4.78 8.02
N LEU A 280 2.07 -4.20 8.71
CA LEU A 280 3.49 -4.52 8.47
C LEU A 280 3.79 -5.98 8.77
N LEU A 281 3.30 -6.52 9.89
CA LEU A 281 3.51 -7.92 10.25
C LEU A 281 2.88 -8.91 9.25
N VAL A 282 1.89 -8.48 8.47
CA VAL A 282 1.35 -9.26 7.34
C VAL A 282 2.18 -9.03 6.08
N ASN A 283 2.38 -7.78 5.68
CA ASN A 283 3.00 -7.43 4.41
C ASN A 283 4.49 -7.70 4.33
N GLY A 284 5.24 -7.56 5.44
CA GLY A 284 6.67 -7.84 5.49
C GLY A 284 6.99 -9.30 5.11
N PRO A 285 6.43 -10.30 5.82
CA PRO A 285 6.62 -11.70 5.47
C PRO A 285 6.13 -12.07 4.07
N LEU A 286 4.96 -11.55 3.63
CA LEU A 286 4.46 -11.81 2.27
C LEU A 286 5.41 -11.23 1.22
N GLY A 287 5.80 -9.96 1.35
CA GLY A 287 6.75 -9.30 0.45
C GLY A 287 8.09 -10.02 0.38
N PHE A 288 8.63 -10.44 1.52
CA PHE A 288 9.89 -11.18 1.58
C PHE A 288 9.79 -12.58 0.94
N ALA A 289 8.72 -13.33 1.22
CA ALA A 289 8.50 -14.63 0.62
C ALA A 289 8.31 -14.55 -0.90
N PHE A 290 7.53 -13.58 -1.38
CA PHE A 290 7.36 -13.30 -2.81
C PHE A 290 8.70 -12.96 -3.46
N LEU A 291 9.49 -12.07 -2.84
CA LEU A 291 10.80 -11.69 -3.35
C LEU A 291 11.71 -12.91 -3.55
N LEU A 292 11.80 -13.79 -2.55
CA LEU A 292 12.63 -14.99 -2.66
C LEU A 292 12.17 -15.88 -3.81
N ILE A 293 10.86 -16.11 -3.95
CA ILE A 293 10.31 -16.90 -5.05
C ILE A 293 10.68 -16.27 -6.41
N ILE A 294 10.52 -14.96 -6.56
CA ILE A 294 10.95 -14.28 -7.78
C ILE A 294 12.45 -14.49 -8.02
N LEU A 295 13.32 -14.18 -7.07
CA LEU A 295 14.76 -14.29 -7.27
C LEU A 295 15.23 -15.72 -7.55
N PHE A 296 14.59 -16.73 -6.97
CA PHE A 296 14.91 -18.12 -7.26
C PHE A 296 14.44 -18.57 -8.65
N PHE A 297 13.38 -17.97 -9.21
CA PHE A 297 12.71 -18.48 -10.42
C PHE A 297 12.59 -17.46 -11.57
N MET A 298 13.24 -16.30 -11.46
CA MET A 298 13.07 -15.19 -12.42
C MET A 298 13.65 -15.42 -13.81
N GLY A 299 14.56 -16.39 -13.98
CA GLY A 299 15.31 -16.55 -15.22
C GLY A 299 16.42 -15.50 -15.35
N ASP A 300 16.68 -15.06 -16.58
CA ASP A 300 17.78 -14.13 -16.88
C ASP A 300 17.43 -12.67 -16.52
N ILE A 301 18.31 -12.02 -15.74
CA ILE A 301 18.11 -10.62 -15.31
C ILE A 301 18.12 -9.69 -16.52
N SER A 302 19.03 -9.88 -17.47
CA SER A 302 19.18 -8.97 -18.61
C SER A 302 17.96 -9.01 -19.52
N ALA A 303 17.41 -10.19 -19.80
CA ALA A 303 16.17 -10.36 -20.53
C ALA A 303 14.99 -9.68 -19.81
N ALA A 304 14.87 -9.88 -18.50
CA ALA A 304 13.83 -9.25 -17.70
C ALA A 304 13.92 -7.72 -17.69
N LEU A 305 15.13 -7.15 -17.65
CA LEU A 305 15.35 -5.70 -17.69
C LEU A 305 15.19 -5.10 -19.09
N ALA A 306 15.46 -5.87 -20.15
CA ALA A 306 15.39 -5.43 -21.54
C ALA A 306 13.99 -5.58 -22.17
N THR A 307 13.02 -6.15 -21.42
CA THR A 307 11.67 -6.42 -21.94
C THR A 307 10.99 -5.15 -22.48
N PRO A 308 10.36 -5.20 -23.66
CA PRO A 308 9.65 -4.04 -24.23
C PRO A 308 8.38 -3.68 -23.44
N THR A 309 7.93 -4.55 -22.55
CA THR A 309 6.75 -4.31 -21.69
C THR A 309 6.99 -3.23 -20.64
N GLY A 310 8.26 -2.90 -20.36
CA GLY A 310 8.66 -1.92 -19.34
C GLY A 310 8.60 -2.43 -17.90
N PHE A 311 8.13 -3.66 -17.68
CA PHE A 311 8.01 -4.28 -16.35
C PHE A 311 8.68 -5.64 -16.33
N PRO A 312 9.82 -5.81 -15.61
CA PRO A 312 10.53 -7.08 -15.55
C PRO A 312 9.66 -8.26 -15.11
N ILE A 313 8.69 -8.03 -14.23
CA ILE A 313 7.78 -9.09 -13.77
C ILE A 313 6.97 -9.74 -14.90
N ILE A 314 6.61 -8.97 -15.94
CA ILE A 314 5.83 -9.50 -17.07
C ILE A 314 6.67 -10.50 -17.87
N GLU A 315 7.94 -10.16 -18.10
CA GLU A 315 8.91 -11.05 -18.75
C GLU A 315 9.19 -12.29 -17.90
N ILE A 316 9.37 -12.10 -16.59
CA ILE A 316 9.59 -13.19 -15.64
C ILE A 316 8.43 -14.19 -15.71
N PHE A 317 7.18 -13.72 -15.68
CA PHE A 317 6.02 -14.60 -15.81
C PHE A 317 5.93 -15.29 -17.17
N LEU A 318 6.31 -14.61 -18.25
CA LEU A 318 6.39 -15.22 -19.57
C LEU A 318 7.43 -16.34 -19.62
N HIS A 319 8.64 -16.08 -19.09
CA HIS A 319 9.70 -17.08 -18.99
C HIS A 319 9.28 -18.28 -18.13
N THR A 320 8.66 -18.03 -16.98
CA THR A 320 8.19 -19.09 -16.07
C THR A 320 7.10 -19.96 -16.70
N THR A 321 6.15 -19.36 -17.41
CA THR A 321 4.96 -20.08 -17.89
C THR A 321 5.12 -20.61 -19.32
N GLY A 322 5.99 -19.99 -20.12
CA GLY A 322 6.09 -20.22 -21.55
C GLY A 322 4.83 -19.84 -22.34
N SER A 323 3.90 -19.09 -21.74
CA SER A 323 2.59 -18.80 -22.32
C SER A 323 2.19 -17.34 -22.08
N VAL A 324 1.93 -16.61 -23.18
CA VAL A 324 1.45 -15.23 -23.14
C VAL A 324 0.14 -15.12 -22.35
N ALA A 325 -0.78 -16.06 -22.51
CA ALA A 325 -2.06 -16.05 -21.80
C ALA A 325 -1.88 -16.25 -20.28
N ALA A 326 -0.99 -17.16 -19.87
CA ALA A 326 -0.70 -17.39 -18.46
C ALA A 326 0.02 -16.20 -17.83
N ALA A 327 1.04 -15.66 -18.50
CA ALA A 327 1.75 -14.46 -18.05
C ALA A 327 0.79 -13.27 -17.92
N THR A 328 -0.08 -13.08 -18.91
CA THR A 328 -1.13 -12.05 -18.88
C THR A 328 -2.06 -12.21 -17.69
N THR A 329 -2.47 -13.44 -17.39
CA THR A 329 -3.34 -13.72 -16.24
C THR A 329 -2.65 -13.37 -14.92
N MET A 330 -1.39 -13.77 -14.74
CA MET A 330 -0.61 -13.48 -13.53
C MET A 330 -0.35 -11.97 -13.36
N THR A 331 0.00 -11.26 -14.44
CA THR A 331 0.14 -9.81 -14.40
C THR A 331 -1.19 -9.13 -14.15
N ALA A 332 -2.30 -9.59 -14.73
CA ALA A 332 -3.62 -9.04 -14.49
C ALA A 332 -4.04 -9.16 -13.02
N MET A 333 -3.66 -10.23 -12.31
CA MET A 333 -3.86 -10.34 -10.86
C MET A 333 -3.19 -9.18 -10.11
N ILE A 334 -1.93 -8.86 -10.44
CA ILE A 334 -1.17 -7.75 -9.86
C ILE A 334 -1.81 -6.40 -10.22
N THR A 335 -2.19 -6.22 -11.47
CA THR A 335 -2.83 -4.99 -11.95
C THR A 335 -4.18 -4.75 -11.28
N VAL A 336 -5.01 -5.78 -11.11
CA VAL A 336 -6.29 -5.68 -10.38
C VAL A 336 -6.03 -5.26 -8.93
N MET A 337 -5.02 -5.82 -8.27
CA MET A 337 -4.66 -5.41 -6.92
C MET A 337 -4.16 -3.96 -6.85
N ALA A 338 -3.38 -3.48 -7.82
CA ALA A 338 -2.99 -2.07 -7.90
C ALA A 338 -4.23 -1.14 -8.09
N ILE A 339 -5.19 -1.52 -8.93
CA ILE A 339 -6.45 -0.80 -9.06
C ILE A 339 -7.18 -0.75 -7.72
N LEU A 340 -7.32 -1.88 -7.03
CA LEU A 340 -8.01 -1.95 -5.74
C LEU A 340 -7.27 -1.19 -4.64
N ALA A 341 -5.94 -1.23 -4.60
CA ALA A 341 -5.09 -0.48 -3.66
C ALA A 341 -5.19 1.05 -3.86
N THR A 342 -5.58 1.51 -5.06
CA THR A 342 -5.82 2.93 -5.32
C THR A 342 -6.97 3.48 -4.48
N VAL A 343 -7.98 2.67 -4.16
CA VAL A 343 -9.16 3.08 -3.37
C VAL A 343 -8.79 3.51 -1.94
N PRO A 344 -8.11 2.68 -1.12
CA PRO A 344 -7.73 3.09 0.24
C PRO A 344 -6.65 4.18 0.24
N LEU A 345 -5.76 4.21 -0.77
CA LEU A 345 -4.78 5.30 -0.95
C LEU A 345 -5.45 6.66 -1.17
N LEU A 346 -6.37 6.73 -2.14
CA LEU A 346 -7.17 7.94 -2.39
C LEU A 346 -7.99 8.33 -1.16
N THR A 347 -8.53 7.33 -0.46
CA THR A 347 -9.30 7.55 0.74
C THR A 347 -8.44 8.25 1.78
N ALA A 348 -7.31 7.68 2.19
CA ALA A 348 -6.40 8.26 3.17
C ALA A 348 -5.86 9.64 2.75
N ALA A 349 -5.42 9.80 1.50
CA ALA A 349 -4.91 11.06 0.97
C ALA A 349 -5.96 12.18 1.00
N ALA A 350 -7.22 11.86 0.70
CA ALA A 350 -8.31 12.83 0.81
C ALA A 350 -8.57 13.25 2.26
N ARG A 351 -8.44 12.33 3.24
CA ARG A 351 -8.71 12.66 4.65
C ARG A 351 -7.62 13.52 5.27
N ILE A 352 -6.34 13.23 4.99
CA ILE A 352 -5.26 14.10 5.48
C ILE A 352 -5.36 15.50 4.86
N MET A 353 -5.67 15.58 3.56
CA MET A 353 -5.86 16.87 2.88
C MET A 353 -7.02 17.65 3.48
N TRP A 354 -8.15 16.98 3.74
CA TRP A 354 -9.31 17.57 4.39
C TRP A 354 -9.00 18.04 5.81
N ALA A 355 -8.35 17.20 6.63
CA ALA A 355 -8.00 17.54 8.00
C ALA A 355 -7.05 18.75 8.05
N PHE A 356 -6.03 18.77 7.18
CA PHE A 356 -5.09 19.88 7.10
C PHE A 356 -5.76 21.19 6.65
N ALA A 357 -6.71 21.12 5.70
CA ALA A 357 -7.49 22.27 5.26
C ALA A 357 -8.48 22.76 6.33
N ARG A 358 -9.17 21.83 7.03
CA ARG A 358 -10.07 22.11 8.15
C ARG A 358 -9.37 22.91 9.25
N ASP A 359 -8.12 22.56 9.50
CA ASP A 359 -7.31 23.18 10.55
C ASP A 359 -6.61 24.47 10.05
N GLY A 360 -6.90 24.95 8.83
CA GLY A 360 -6.31 26.18 8.30
C GLY A 360 -4.79 26.08 8.05
N GLY A 361 -4.29 24.87 7.82
CA GLY A 361 -2.87 24.58 7.63
C GLY A 361 -2.04 24.63 8.91
N LYS A 362 -2.65 24.82 10.08
CA LYS A 362 -1.96 24.85 11.38
C LYS A 362 -2.75 23.97 12.34
N SER A 363 -2.09 23.11 13.09
CA SER A 363 -2.75 22.48 14.23
C SER A 363 -3.19 23.55 15.24
N ALA A 364 -4.46 23.52 15.67
CA ALA A 364 -4.99 24.40 16.70
C ALA A 364 -4.24 24.30 18.03
#